data_AF-A0A6L9R1A8-F1
#
_entry.id   AF-A0A6L9R1A8-F1
#
_cell.length_a   1.000
_cell.length_b   1.000
_cell.length_c   1.000
_cell.angle_alpha   90.00
_cell.angle_beta   90.00
_cell.angle_gamma   90.00
#
_symmetry.space_group_name_H-M   'P 1'
#
loop_
_entity.id
_entity.type
_entity.pdbx_description
1 polymer ?
#
loop_
_entity_poly.entity_id
_entity_poly.type
_entity_poly.pdbx_seq_one_letter_code
_entity_poly.pdbx_strand_id
1 'polypeptide(L)'
;MTGRRRSWPLPADFPVALDAGTSLWADGLVATGGSPWRLVRLHETARPHLAALRRAGDGGLADSSPTGRALARRLLDYGLARPVPAPRPGP
;
A
#
# COMPACT_ATOMS: atom_id res chain seq x y z
N MET A 1 -10.30 1.89 -23.80
CA MET A 1 -8.96 2.52 -23.77
C MET A 1 -8.41 2.49 -22.34
N THR A 2 -7.82 1.38 -21.90
CA THR A 2 -7.11 1.33 -20.61
C THR A 2 -5.67 1.74 -20.85
N GLY A 3 -5.41 3.05 -20.82
CA GLY A 3 -4.06 3.56 -20.77
C GLY A 3 -3.36 2.94 -19.57
N ARG A 4 -2.29 2.17 -19.82
CA ARG A 4 -1.38 1.71 -18.78
C ARG A 4 -0.81 2.96 -18.12
N ARG A 5 -1.45 3.41 -17.02
CA ARG A 5 -0.98 4.55 -16.25
C ARG A 5 0.48 4.28 -15.91
N ARG A 6 1.37 5.18 -16.31
CA ARG A 6 2.79 5.10 -15.95
C ARG A 6 2.86 5.23 -14.44
N SER A 7 2.85 4.11 -13.73
CA SER A 7 2.98 4.09 -12.28
C SER A 7 4.45 4.28 -11.95
N TRP A 8 4.84 5.50 -11.56
CA TRP A 8 6.18 5.74 -11.05
C TRP A 8 6.34 5.04 -9.70
N PRO A 9 7.46 4.33 -9.42
CA PRO A 9 7.70 3.77 -8.10
C PRO A 9 7.57 4.87 -7.03
N LEU A 10 7.06 4.52 -5.86
CA LEU A 10 7.02 5.48 -4.76
C LEU A 10 8.45 5.91 -4.37
N PRO A 11 8.64 7.14 -3.88
CA PRO A 11 9.87 7.53 -3.19
C PRO A 11 10.13 6.62 -1.99
N ALA A 12 11.41 6.45 -1.60
CA ALA A 12 11.79 5.55 -0.51
C ALA A 12 11.40 6.07 0.88
N ASP A 13 11.12 7.36 0.98
CA ASP A 13 10.74 8.13 2.16
C ASP A 13 9.23 8.45 2.19
N PHE A 14 8.42 7.75 1.38
CA PHE A 14 6.99 7.98 1.28
C PHE A 14 6.20 6.96 2.13
N PRO A 15 5.80 7.30 3.38
CA PRO A 15 5.08 6.37 4.22
C PRO A 15 3.64 6.19 3.75
N VAL A 16 3.21 4.94 3.75
CA VAL A 16 1.85 4.53 3.41
C VAL A 16 1.30 3.69 4.55
N ALA A 17 0.02 3.85 4.87
CA ALA A 17 -0.70 2.99 5.80
C ALA A 17 -1.81 2.24 5.03
N LEU A 18 -2.22 1.08 5.52
CA LEU A 18 -3.42 0.43 4.99
C LEU A 18 -4.64 1.33 5.25
N ASP A 19 -5.56 1.34 4.30
CA ASP A 19 -6.83 2.01 4.51
C ASP A 19 -7.67 1.23 5.53
N ALA A 20 -8.46 1.94 6.36
CA ALA A 20 -9.28 1.31 7.38
C ALA A 20 -10.36 0.38 6.80
N GLY A 21 -10.79 0.63 5.55
CA GLY A 21 -11.70 -0.23 4.81
C GLY A 21 -11.02 -1.45 4.16
N THR A 22 -9.70 -1.61 4.28
CA THR A 22 -8.96 -2.72 3.69
C THR A 22 -8.93 -3.92 4.62
N SER A 23 -9.49 -5.04 4.15
CA SER A 23 -9.40 -6.34 4.81
C SER A 23 -8.43 -7.25 4.07
N LEU A 24 -7.64 -8.01 4.82
CA LEU A 24 -6.66 -8.96 4.29
C LEU A 24 -7.09 -10.40 4.61
N TRP A 25 -6.97 -11.28 3.62
CA TRP A 25 -7.35 -12.68 3.68
C TRP A 25 -6.22 -13.58 3.17
N ALA A 26 -6.34 -14.88 3.39
CA ALA A 26 -5.38 -15.89 2.94
C ALA A 26 -3.93 -15.49 3.28
N ASP A 27 -3.68 -15.14 4.54
CA ASP A 27 -2.38 -14.66 5.05
C ASP A 27 -1.76 -13.49 4.26
N GLY A 28 -2.61 -12.55 3.84
CA GLY A 28 -2.18 -11.36 3.11
C GLY A 28 -1.98 -11.58 1.61
N LEU A 29 -2.44 -12.70 1.06
CA LEU A 29 -2.44 -12.94 -0.38
C LEU A 29 -3.65 -12.35 -1.10
N VAL A 30 -4.70 -12.00 -0.35
CA VAL A 30 -5.90 -11.37 -0.89
C VAL A 30 -6.19 -10.12 -0.08
N ALA A 31 -6.42 -9.00 -0.76
CA ALA A 31 -6.87 -7.76 -0.17
C ALA A 31 -8.25 -7.39 -0.75
N THR A 32 -9.16 -6.94 0.11
CA THR A 32 -10.48 -6.45 -0.29
C THR A 32 -10.74 -5.08 0.31
N GLY A 33 -11.40 -4.19 -0.43
CA GLY A 33 -11.74 -2.85 0.03
C GLY A 33 -11.62 -1.82 -1.08
N GLY A 34 -11.33 -0.57 -0.70
CA GLY A 34 -11.22 0.57 -1.61
C GLY A 34 -12.57 1.11 -2.08
N SER A 35 -12.53 2.21 -2.81
CA SER A 35 -13.70 2.85 -3.43
C SER A 35 -13.42 3.15 -4.90
N PRO A 36 -14.07 2.48 -5.86
CA PRO A 36 -15.07 1.42 -5.66
C PRO A 36 -14.48 0.14 -5.04
N TRP A 37 -15.31 -0.69 -4.42
CA TRP A 37 -14.89 -1.93 -3.77
C TRP A 37 -14.25 -2.91 -4.76
N ARG A 38 -13.12 -3.51 -4.38
CA ARG A 38 -12.37 -4.46 -5.19
C ARG A 38 -11.82 -5.61 -4.37
N LEU A 39 -11.58 -6.73 -5.05
CA LEU A 39 -10.78 -7.86 -4.55
C LEU A 39 -9.50 -7.95 -5.39
N VAL A 40 -8.35 -7.99 -4.71
CA VAL A 40 -7.02 -8.02 -5.34
C VAL A 40 -6.25 -9.21 -4.79
N ARG A 41 -5.74 -10.05 -5.70
CA ARG A 41 -4.77 -11.10 -5.38
C ARG A 41 -3.36 -10.52 -5.47
N LEU A 42 -2.58 -10.73 -4.42
CA LEU A 42 -1.19 -10.32 -4.32
C LEU A 42 -0.28 -11.50 -4.61
N HIS A 43 0.87 -11.21 -5.20
CA HIS A 43 1.89 -12.21 -5.45
C HIS A 43 2.56 -12.62 -4.12
N GLU A 44 3.02 -13.85 -4.00
CA GLU A 44 3.61 -14.38 -2.76
C GLU A 44 4.84 -13.58 -2.30
N THR A 45 5.61 -13.05 -3.26
CA THR A 45 6.77 -12.17 -2.97
C THR A 45 6.40 -10.87 -2.26
N ALA A 46 5.14 -10.44 -2.32
CA ALA A 46 4.66 -9.24 -1.64
C ALA A 46 4.31 -9.48 -0.16
N ARG A 47 4.17 -10.73 0.27
CA ARG A 47 3.77 -11.09 1.65
C ARG A 47 4.62 -10.44 2.74
N PRO A 48 5.96 -10.51 2.74
CA PRO A 48 6.76 -9.90 3.80
C PRO A 48 6.57 -8.38 3.88
N HIS A 49 6.44 -7.71 2.74
CA HIS A 49 6.21 -6.27 2.66
C HIS A 49 4.83 -5.88 3.18
N LEU A 50 3.79 -6.66 2.84
CA LEU A 50 2.45 -6.43 3.37
C LEU A 50 2.36 -6.69 4.88
N ALA A 51 3.06 -7.71 5.37
CA ALA A 51 3.13 -7.99 6.81
C ALA A 51 3.86 -6.87 7.56
N ALA A 52 4.92 -6.30 7.00
CA ALA A 52 5.59 -5.13 7.55
C ALA A 52 4.65 -3.91 7.57
N LEU A 53 3.96 -3.65 6.46
CA LEU A 53 2.99 -2.55 6.35
C LEU A 53 1.85 -2.68 7.39
N ARG A 54 1.30 -3.88 7.56
CA ARG A 54 0.26 -4.15 8.57
C ARG A 54 0.77 -3.91 9.99
N ARG A 55 2.01 -4.31 10.30
CA ARG A 55 2.62 -4.09 11.61
C ARG A 55 2.87 -2.60 11.90
N ALA A 56 3.15 -1.80 10.88
CA ALA A 56 3.35 -0.37 11.03
C ALA A 56 2.05 0.38 11.40
N GLY A 57 0.88 -0.20 11.12
CA GLY A 57 -0.42 0.36 11.46
C GLY A 57 -0.64 1.74 10.86
N ASP A 58 -1.31 2.63 11.60
CA ASP A 58 -1.63 3.99 11.16
C ASP A 58 -0.42 4.91 11.04
N GLY A 59 0.71 4.56 11.67
CA GLY A 59 1.98 5.28 11.51
C GLY A 59 2.57 5.16 10.10
N GLY A 60 2.13 4.14 9.36
CA GLY A 60 2.58 3.87 8.00
C GLY A 60 4.01 3.37 7.90
N LEU A 61 4.33 2.84 6.73
CA LEU A 61 5.65 2.31 6.40
C LEU A 61 6.13 2.91 5.08
N ALA A 62 7.35 3.42 5.07
CA ALA A 62 8.09 3.75 3.86
C ALA A 62 9.06 2.58 3.57
N ASP A 63 8.68 1.69 2.65
CA ASP A 63 9.48 0.51 2.35
C ASP A 63 10.68 0.88 1.44
N SER A 64 11.90 0.53 1.86
CA SER A 64 13.12 0.84 1.11
C SER A 64 13.40 -0.13 -0.04
N SER A 65 12.66 -1.23 -0.14
CA SER A 65 12.81 -2.22 -1.21
C SER A 65 12.02 -1.83 -2.47
N PRO A 66 12.52 -2.13 -3.69
CA PRO A 66 11.77 -1.89 -4.93
C PRO A 66 10.41 -2.61 -4.95
N THR A 67 10.36 -3.86 -4.47
CA THR A 67 9.12 -4.66 -4.40
C THR A 67 8.10 -4.04 -3.46
N GLY A 68 8.52 -3.61 -2.27
CA GLY A 68 7.65 -2.94 -1.31
C GLY A 68 7.10 -1.61 -1.83
N ARG A 69 7.94 -0.81 -2.51
CA ARG A 69 7.47 0.44 -3.16
C ARG A 69 6.50 0.20 -4.30
N ALA A 70 6.70 -0.85 -5.09
CA ALA A 70 5.77 -1.25 -6.15
C ALA A 70 4.43 -1.75 -5.57
N LEU A 71 4.48 -2.54 -4.49
CA LEU A 71 3.30 -2.98 -3.75
C LEU A 71 2.53 -1.77 -3.20
N ALA A 72 3.20 -0.89 -2.47
CA ALA A 72 2.59 0.29 -1.87
C ALA A 72 1.96 1.21 -2.93
N ARG A 73 2.64 1.42 -4.07
CA ARG A 73 2.04 2.14 -5.21
C ARG A 73 0.75 1.48 -5.67
N ARG A 74 0.75 0.15 -5.83
CA ARG A 74 -0.43 -0.58 -6.32
C ARG A 74 -1.60 -0.52 -5.35
N LEU A 75 -1.33 -0.60 -4.05
CA LEU A 75 -2.36 -0.45 -3.03
C LEU A 75 -2.97 0.96 -3.04
N LEU A 76 -2.15 2.01 -3.18
CA LEU A 76 -2.64 3.39 -3.35
C LEU A 76 -3.50 3.54 -4.61
N ASP A 77 -3.04 3.01 -5.75
CA ASP A 77 -3.77 3.08 -7.02
C ASP A 77 -5.14 2.38 -6.95
N TYR A 78 -5.28 1.41 -6.04
CA TYR A 78 -6.53 0.69 -5.79
C TYR A 78 -7.37 1.29 -4.64
N GLY A 79 -6.88 2.31 -3.94
CA GLY A 79 -7.53 2.86 -2.75
C GLY A 79 -7.54 1.89 -1.57
N LEU A 80 -6.66 0.89 -1.56
CA LEU A 80 -6.49 -0.06 -0.45
C LEU A 80 -5.50 0.44 0.62
N ALA A 81 -4.82 1.54 0.32
CA ALA A 81 -3.89 2.19 1.20
C ALA A 81 -4.02 3.70 1.06
N ARG A 82 -3.50 4.42 2.05
CA ARG A 82 -3.53 5.88 2.13
C ARG A 82 -2.13 6.43 2.42
N PRO A 83 -1.74 7.57 1.83
CA PRO A 83 -0.50 8.22 2.20
C PRO A 83 -0.58 8.71 3.65
N VAL A 84 0.53 8.59 4.38
CA VAL A 84 0.66 9.18 5.72
C VAL A 84 1.41 10.51 5.55
N PRO A 85 0.78 11.66 5.86
CA PRO A 85 1.49 12.94 5.80
C PRO A 85 2.65 12.93 6.79
N ALA A 86 3.81 13.46 6.37
CA ALA A 86 4.87 13.78 7.32
C ALA A 86 4.31 14.71 8.40
N PRO A 87 4.67 14.53 9.69
CA PRO A 87 4.33 15.49 10.73
C PRO A 87 4.75 16.88 10.25
N ARG A 88 3.81 17.82 10.19
CA ARG A 88 4.15 19.21 9.89
C ARG A 88 5.16 19.67 10.96
N PRO A 89 6.35 20.17 10.59
CA PRO A 89 7.22 20.84 11.55
C PRO A 89 6.41 21.94 12.23
N GLY A 90 6.41 21.96 13.56
CA GLY A 90 5.71 22.99 14.34
C GLY A 90 6.24 24.40 14.00
N PRO A 91 5.52 25.46 14.40
CA PRO A 91 5.99 26.84 14.23
C PRO A 91 7.32 27.09 14.95
#